data_AF-A0A973N0K8-F1
#
_entry.id   AF-A0A973N0K8-F1
#
_cell.length_a   1.000
_cell.length_b   1.000
_cell.length_c   1.000
_cell.angle_alpha   90.00
_cell.angle_beta   90.00
_cell.angle_gamma   90.00
#
_symmetry.space_group_name_H-M   'P 1'
#
loop_
_entity.id
_entity.type
_entity.pdbx_description
1 polymer ?
#
loop_
_entity_poly.entity_id
_entity_poly.type
_entity_poly.pdbx_seq_one_letter_code
_entity_poly.pdbx_strand_id
1 'polypeptide(L)'
;MDAAAQDFDTSKLTPDEALAELYRRLTARGAPAPGSFTSLSVDERREYMRVAQRRSRARARAAAAGGAIEANSGNVRDALADAALMILATGAPGAELVREILAKVFRERPGVPMLVEQRAKVGKMRPKLMVLS
;
A
#
# COMPACT_ATOMS: atom_id res chain seq x y z
N MET A 1 -31.41 19.24 13.10
CA MET A 1 -32.30 20.40 12.94
C MET A 1 -31.79 21.16 11.73
N ASP A 2 -32.36 20.88 10.57
CA ASP A 2 -32.01 21.48 9.29
C ASP A 2 -32.48 22.94 9.25
N ALA A 3 -31.53 23.85 9.26
CA ALA A 3 -31.77 25.28 9.10
C ALA A 3 -31.15 25.75 7.77
N ALA A 4 -31.67 25.29 6.62
CA ALA A 4 -31.22 25.80 5.32
C ALA A 4 -32.19 25.52 4.14
N ALA A 5 -33.50 25.55 4.36
CA ALA A 5 -34.48 25.63 3.27
C ALA A 5 -35.26 26.93 3.40
N GLN A 6 -34.57 28.07 3.27
CA GLN A 6 -35.23 29.31 2.91
C GLN A 6 -35.35 29.33 1.39
N ASP A 7 -36.59 29.31 0.89
CA ASP A 7 -36.92 29.50 -0.52
C ASP A 7 -36.31 30.82 -1.01
N PHE A 8 -35.24 30.73 -1.79
CA PHE A 8 -34.52 31.87 -2.32
C PHE A 8 -35.03 32.15 -3.74
N ASP A 9 -35.77 33.24 -3.90
CA ASP A 9 -36.40 33.64 -5.15
C ASP A 9 -35.35 34.12 -6.17
N THR A 10 -34.94 33.23 -7.07
CA THR A 10 -33.99 33.54 -8.15
C THR A 10 -34.55 34.47 -9.22
N SER A 11 -35.85 34.80 -9.19
CA SER A 11 -36.48 35.67 -10.19
C SER A 11 -36.07 37.14 -10.12
N LYS A 12 -35.35 37.52 -9.04
CA LYS A 12 -34.88 38.90 -8.79
C LYS A 12 -33.41 39.14 -9.11
N LEU A 13 -32.69 38.11 -9.55
CA LEU A 13 -31.26 38.20 -9.88
C LEU A 13 -31.06 38.28 -11.39
N THR A 14 -30.07 39.05 -11.80
CA THR A 14 -29.60 38.98 -13.19
C THR A 14 -29.01 37.58 -13.47
N PRO A 15 -28.99 37.13 -14.74
CA PRO A 15 -28.44 35.82 -15.08
C PRO A 15 -27.01 35.59 -14.57
N ASP A 16 -26.18 36.63 -14.58
CA ASP A 16 -24.80 36.58 -14.11
C ASP A 16 -24.70 36.42 -12.59
N GLU A 17 -25.58 37.08 -11.83
CA GLU A 17 -25.64 36.94 -10.37
C GLU A 17 -26.19 35.57 -9.95
N ALA A 18 -27.19 35.06 -10.67
CA ALA A 18 -27.72 33.72 -10.45
C ALA A 18 -26.65 32.64 -10.72
N LEU A 19 -25.86 32.82 -11.78
CA LEU A 19 -24.75 31.93 -12.10
C LEU A 19 -23.65 31.98 -11.04
N ALA A 20 -23.26 33.18 -10.59
CA ALA A 20 -22.25 33.35 -9.55
C ALA A 20 -22.68 32.71 -8.21
N GLU A 21 -23.95 32.83 -7.85
CA GLU A 21 -24.50 32.21 -6.63
C GLU A 21 -24.58 30.68 -6.73
N LEU A 22 -24.97 30.14 -7.88
CA LEU A 22 -24.93 28.69 -8.12
C LEU A 22 -23.51 28.15 -7.96
N TYR A 23 -22.51 28.81 -8.55
CA TYR A 23 -21.10 28.43 -8.39
C TYR A 23 -20.68 28.45 -6.93
N ARG A 24 -21.00 29.52 -6.19
CA ARG A 24 -20.69 29.64 -4.76
C ARG A 24 -21.25 28.46 -3.95
N ARG A 25 -22.50 28.08 -4.19
CA ARG A 25 -23.17 26.95 -3.50
C ARG A 25 -22.58 25.60 -3.89
N LEU A 26 -22.27 25.38 -5.17
CA LEU A 26 -21.62 24.15 -5.63
C LEU A 26 -20.23 24.01 -5.03
N THR A 27 -19.46 25.10 -4.95
CA THR A 27 -18.15 25.12 -4.29
C THR A 27 -18.28 24.87 -2.79
N ALA A 28 -19.25 25.48 -2.11
CA ALA A 28 -19.49 25.27 -0.67
C ALA A 28 -19.93 23.82 -0.37
N ARG A 29 -20.76 23.23 -1.22
CA ARG A 29 -21.24 21.84 -1.07
C ARG A 29 -20.17 20.81 -1.40
N GLY A 30 -19.27 21.12 -2.33
CA GLY A 30 -18.12 20.29 -2.68
C GLY A 30 -16.87 20.56 -1.84
N ALA A 31 -16.92 21.53 -0.93
CA ALA A 31 -15.78 21.87 -0.09
C ALA A 31 -15.45 20.71 0.85
N PRO A 32 -14.17 20.29 0.93
CA PRO A 32 -13.77 19.24 1.85
C PRO A 32 -14.04 19.69 3.29
N ALA A 33 -14.67 18.82 4.08
CA ALA A 33 -14.97 19.13 5.48
C ALA A 33 -13.68 19.57 6.22
N PRO A 34 -13.73 20.59 7.08
CA PRO A 34 -12.55 21.07 7.79
C PRO A 34 -11.97 19.93 8.66
N GLY A 35 -10.70 19.62 8.44
CA GLY A 35 -10.00 18.49 9.09
C GLY A 35 -10.09 17.16 8.33
N SER A 36 -10.72 17.13 7.16
CA SER A 36 -10.66 15.95 6.28
C SER A 36 -9.27 15.81 5.64
N PHE A 37 -8.91 14.59 5.24
CA PHE A 37 -7.65 14.35 4.52
C PHE A 37 -7.50 15.22 3.26
N THR A 38 -8.61 15.52 2.58
CA THR A 38 -8.62 16.32 1.36
C THR A 38 -8.46 17.82 1.62
N SER A 39 -8.72 18.30 2.85
CA SER A 39 -8.46 19.69 3.26
C SER A 39 -7.03 19.93 3.76
N LEU A 40 -6.23 18.87 3.97
CA LEU A 40 -4.85 19.00 4.45
C LEU A 40 -3.94 19.63 3.39
N SER A 41 -3.02 20.50 3.83
CA SER A 41 -1.92 20.98 2.99
C SER A 41 -1.00 19.84 2.55
N VAL A 42 -0.13 20.11 1.58
CA VAL A 42 0.83 19.09 1.08
C VAL A 42 1.74 18.58 2.21
N ASP A 43 2.21 19.46 3.09
CA ASP A 43 3.10 19.09 4.19
C ASP A 43 2.36 18.33 5.29
N GLU A 44 1.13 18.71 5.62
CA GLU A 44 0.29 17.96 6.55
C GLU A 44 -0.08 16.57 6.02
N ARG A 45 -0.35 16.43 4.71
CA ARG A 45 -0.57 15.12 4.09
C ARG A 45 0.66 14.22 4.18
N ARG A 46 1.85 14.78 3.94
CA ARG A 46 3.12 14.04 4.07
C ARG A 46 3.33 13.57 5.49
N GLU A 47 3.10 14.45 6.47
CA GLU A 47 3.23 14.12 7.88
C GLU A 47 2.21 13.07 8.31
N TYR A 48 0.95 13.21 7.88
CA TYR A 48 -0.11 12.23 8.10
C TYR A 48 0.30 10.84 7.58
N MET A 49 0.78 10.76 6.34
CA MET A 49 1.23 9.51 5.73
C MET A 49 2.45 8.93 6.46
N ARG A 50 3.39 9.77 6.90
CA ARG A 50 4.56 9.35 7.68
C ARG A 50 4.13 8.70 9.00
N VAL A 51 3.21 9.34 9.73
CA VAL A 51 2.67 8.82 10.99
C VAL A 51 1.87 7.53 10.76
N ALA A 52 1.01 7.50 9.72
CA ALA A 52 0.25 6.31 9.36
C ALA A 52 1.16 5.13 9.01
N GLN A 53 2.24 5.37 8.26
CA GLN A 53 3.23 4.36 7.92
C GLN A 53 3.98 3.86 9.17
N ARG A 54 4.35 4.76 10.09
CA ARG A 54 4.98 4.37 11.37
C ARG A 54 4.05 3.48 12.20
N ARG A 55 2.77 3.85 12.31
CA ARG A 55 1.74 3.08 13.02
C ARG A 55 1.50 1.72 12.35
N SER A 56 1.45 1.69 11.02
CA SER A 56 1.33 0.45 10.25
C SER A 56 2.49 -0.50 10.53
N ARG A 57 3.74 -0.02 10.46
CA ARG A 57 4.93 -0.82 10.79
C ARG A 57 4.94 -1.28 12.25
N ALA A 58 4.47 -0.46 13.19
CA ALA A 58 4.36 -0.85 14.58
C ALA A 58 3.33 -1.98 14.78
N ARG A 59 2.16 -1.89 14.14
CA ARG A 59 1.14 -2.96 14.14
C ARG A 59 1.67 -4.24 13.51
N ALA A 60 2.35 -4.15 12.36
CA ALA A 60 2.95 -5.30 11.71
C ALA A 60 3.99 -6.01 12.59
N ARG A 61 4.84 -5.24 13.30
CA ARG A 61 5.80 -5.80 14.27
C ARG A 61 5.11 -6.46 15.46
N ALA A 62 4.06 -5.84 16.01
CA ALA A 62 3.30 -6.39 17.13
C ALA A 62 2.56 -7.69 16.72
N ALA A 63 1.96 -7.69 15.53
CA ALA A 63 1.30 -8.85 14.95
C ALA A 63 2.26 -10.03 14.71
N ALA A 64 3.47 -9.74 14.20
CA ALA A 64 4.53 -10.74 14.05
C ALA A 64 4.99 -11.28 15.41
N ALA A 65 5.18 -10.43 16.43
CA ALA A 65 5.57 -10.87 17.77
C ALA A 65 4.48 -11.73 18.47
N GLY A 66 3.20 -11.51 18.13
CA GLY A 66 2.07 -12.30 18.62
C GLY A 66 1.74 -13.55 17.80
N GLY A 67 2.55 -13.90 16.78
CA GLY A 67 2.32 -15.05 15.91
C GLY A 67 1.12 -14.91 14.95
N ALA A 68 0.51 -13.73 14.86
CA ALA A 68 -0.69 -13.47 14.07
C ALA A 68 -0.38 -12.53 12.89
N ILE A 69 0.44 -12.99 11.96
CA ILE A 69 0.77 -12.23 10.73
C ILE A 69 -0.51 -12.08 9.88
N GLU A 70 -0.87 -10.84 9.56
CA GLU A 70 -2.03 -10.53 8.72
C GLU A 70 -1.86 -11.11 7.30
N ALA A 71 -2.88 -11.77 6.76
CA ALA A 71 -2.89 -12.37 5.42
C ALA A 71 -3.10 -11.32 4.30
N ASN A 72 -2.34 -10.23 4.32
CA ASN A 72 -2.34 -9.26 3.23
C ASN A 72 -1.38 -9.67 2.10
N SER A 73 -1.54 -9.10 0.91
CA SER A 73 -0.76 -9.50 -0.27
C SER A 73 0.75 -9.33 -0.11
N GLY A 74 1.22 -8.39 0.72
CA GLY A 74 2.64 -8.20 1.00
C GLY A 74 3.21 -9.40 1.76
N ASN A 75 2.56 -9.75 2.87
CA ASN A 75 2.97 -10.88 3.70
C ASN A 75 2.86 -12.22 2.96
N VAL A 76 1.83 -12.40 2.11
CA VAL A 76 1.71 -13.60 1.28
C VAL A 76 2.88 -13.71 0.30
N ARG A 77 3.28 -12.62 -0.39
CA ARG A 77 4.43 -12.65 -1.29
C ARG A 77 5.74 -12.94 -0.55
N ASP A 78 5.93 -12.33 0.62
CA ASP A 78 7.10 -12.57 1.46
C ASP A 78 7.15 -14.05 1.91
N ALA A 79 6.02 -14.64 2.32
CA ALA A 79 5.95 -16.05 2.70
C ALA A 79 6.23 -17.00 1.52
N LEU A 80 5.72 -16.68 0.32
CA LEU A 80 6.02 -17.44 -0.90
C LEU A 80 7.50 -17.31 -1.29
N ALA A 81 8.10 -16.14 -1.14
CA ALA A 81 9.53 -15.92 -1.39
C ALA A 81 10.39 -16.73 -0.42
N ASP A 82 10.02 -16.75 0.87
CA ASP A 82 10.68 -17.57 1.89
C ASP A 82 10.62 -19.06 1.54
N ALA A 83 9.44 -19.55 1.15
CA ALA A 83 9.27 -20.95 0.72
C ALA A 83 10.14 -21.28 -0.50
N ALA A 84 10.20 -20.40 -1.51
CA ALA A 84 11.05 -20.59 -2.67
C ALA A 84 12.55 -20.61 -2.30
N LEU A 85 12.98 -19.75 -1.38
CA LEU A 85 14.36 -19.75 -0.88
C LEU A 85 14.69 -21.06 -0.16
N MET A 86 13.78 -21.59 0.66
CA MET A 86 13.97 -22.88 1.32
C MET A 86 14.06 -24.03 0.32
N ILE A 87 13.16 -24.07 -0.67
CA ILE A 87 13.18 -25.08 -1.74
C ILE A 87 14.52 -25.07 -2.48
N LEU A 88 15.04 -23.88 -2.83
CA LEU A 88 16.34 -23.73 -3.47
C LEU A 88 17.51 -24.15 -2.55
N ALA A 89 17.43 -23.80 -1.27
CA ALA A 89 18.47 -24.11 -0.29
C ALA A 89 18.62 -25.63 -0.08
N THR A 90 17.51 -26.37 -0.01
CA THR A 90 17.52 -27.82 0.24
C THR A 90 17.51 -28.66 -1.04
N GLY A 91 17.31 -28.05 -2.20
CA GLY A 91 17.09 -28.78 -3.45
C GLY A 91 15.81 -29.61 -3.45
N ALA A 92 14.77 -29.14 -2.74
CA ALA A 92 13.49 -29.83 -2.65
C ALA A 92 12.76 -29.91 -4.00
N PRO A 93 11.71 -30.77 -4.12
CA PRO A 93 10.85 -30.79 -5.29
C PRO A 93 10.36 -29.39 -5.66
N GLY A 94 10.47 -29.03 -6.94
CA GLY A 94 10.14 -27.69 -7.44
C GLY A 94 11.32 -26.72 -7.51
N ALA A 95 12.52 -27.06 -7.01
CA ALA A 95 13.69 -26.19 -7.14
C ALA A 95 14.04 -25.84 -8.60
N GLU A 96 13.81 -26.78 -9.54
CA GLU A 96 14.02 -26.53 -10.97
C GLU A 96 13.06 -25.48 -11.51
N LEU A 97 11.78 -25.56 -11.15
CA LEU A 97 10.79 -24.56 -11.54
C LEU A 97 11.19 -23.16 -11.06
N VAL A 98 11.70 -23.06 -9.83
CA VAL A 98 12.18 -21.78 -9.30
C VAL A 98 13.40 -21.27 -10.10
N ARG A 99 14.35 -22.15 -10.46
CA ARG A 99 15.49 -21.80 -11.33
C ARG A 99 15.04 -21.32 -12.71
N GLU A 100 14.11 -22.01 -13.34
CA GLU A 100 13.56 -21.63 -14.64
C GLU A 100 12.88 -20.25 -14.60
N ILE A 101 12.09 -19.98 -13.56
CA ILE A 101 11.45 -18.68 -13.36
C ILE A 101 12.52 -17.60 -13.21
N LEU A 102 13.55 -17.82 -12.40
CA LEU A 102 14.66 -16.88 -12.24
C LEU A 102 15.38 -16.65 -13.58
N ALA A 103 15.61 -17.69 -14.37
CA ALA A 103 16.25 -17.56 -15.69
C ALA A 103 15.38 -16.74 -16.66
N LYS A 104 14.06 -16.92 -16.64
CA LYS A 104 13.09 -16.17 -17.48
C LYS A 104 13.01 -14.70 -17.09
N VAL A 105 13.07 -14.39 -15.79
CA VAL A 105 13.03 -13.00 -15.26
C VAL A 105 14.36 -12.30 -15.52
N PHE A 106 15.49 -12.97 -15.29
CA PHE A 106 16.84 -12.42 -15.42
C PHE A 106 17.53 -12.88 -16.71
N ARG A 107 16.82 -12.84 -17.85
CA ARG A 107 17.33 -13.32 -19.15
C ARG A 107 18.66 -12.68 -19.57
N GLU A 108 18.85 -11.40 -19.29
CA GLU A 108 20.08 -10.67 -19.59
C GLU A 108 21.25 -11.01 -18.64
N ARG A 109 20.98 -11.74 -17.55
CA ARG A 109 21.96 -12.09 -16.51
C ARG A 109 21.84 -13.58 -16.15
N PRO A 110 22.30 -14.49 -17.03
CA PRO A 110 22.12 -15.93 -16.86
C PRO A 110 22.79 -16.51 -15.61
N GLY A 111 23.74 -15.80 -14.98
CA GLY A 111 24.36 -16.22 -13.72
C GLY A 111 23.51 -15.99 -12.46
N VAL A 112 22.39 -15.25 -12.55
CA VAL A 112 21.54 -14.92 -11.39
C VAL A 112 20.91 -16.17 -10.74
N PRO A 113 20.33 -17.14 -11.47
CA PRO A 113 19.76 -18.34 -10.85
C PRO A 113 20.79 -19.11 -10.00
N MET A 114 21.99 -19.35 -10.52
CA MET A 114 23.07 -20.02 -9.78
C MET A 114 23.49 -19.22 -8.54
N LEU A 115 23.64 -17.90 -8.67
CA LEU A 115 24.03 -17.03 -7.57
C LEU A 115 22.97 -17.00 -6.47
N VAL A 116 21.69 -16.94 -6.83
CA VAL A 116 20.56 -16.97 -5.89
C VAL A 116 20.52 -18.31 -5.17
N GLU A 117 20.64 -19.43 -5.88
CA GLU A 117 20.68 -20.77 -5.28
C GLU A 117 21.86 -20.90 -4.30
N GLN A 118 23.07 -20.49 -4.70
CA GLN A 118 24.23 -20.51 -3.82
C GLN A 118 24.00 -19.65 -2.57
N ARG A 119 23.45 -18.44 -2.72
CA ARG A 119 23.14 -17.53 -1.61
C ARG A 119 22.06 -18.08 -0.68
N ALA A 120 21.08 -18.79 -1.21
CA ALA A 120 20.07 -19.49 -0.43
C ALA A 120 20.73 -20.61 0.40
N LYS A 121 21.56 -21.45 -0.24
CA LYS A 121 22.31 -22.54 0.44
C LYS A 121 23.21 -22.04 1.56
N VAL A 122 23.95 -20.94 1.34
CA VAL A 122 24.84 -20.37 2.37
C VAL A 122 24.12 -19.46 3.38
N GLY A 123 22.79 -19.36 3.31
CA GLY A 123 21.99 -18.54 4.24
C GLY A 123 22.22 -17.03 4.13
N LYS A 124 22.78 -16.55 3.01
CA LYS A 124 22.94 -15.11 2.72
C LYS A 124 21.62 -14.45 2.30
N MET A 125 20.64 -15.24 1.87
CA MET A 125 19.26 -14.80 1.63
C MET A 125 18.37 -15.40 2.71
N ARG A 126 18.23 -14.69 3.83
CA ARG A 126 17.46 -15.18 4.97
C ARG A 126 15.97 -15.00 4.72
N PRO A 127 15.14 -16.03 5.01
CA PRO A 127 13.70 -15.89 5.05
C PRO A 127 13.29 -14.75 5.99
N LYS A 128 12.27 -13.98 5.61
CA LYS A 128 11.86 -12.77 6.31
C LYS A 128 10.76 -13.03 7.34
N LEU A 129 9.82 -13.92 7.02
CA LEU A 129 8.65 -14.27 7.83
C LEU A 129 8.81 -15.63 8.51
N MET A 130 9.42 -16.63 7.85
CA MET A 130 9.67 -17.96 8.43
C MET A 130 10.62 -17.97 9.64
N VAL A 131 11.43 -16.91 9.84
CA VAL A 131 12.29 -16.78 11.02
C VAL A 131 11.52 -16.25 12.24
N LEU A 132 10.29 -15.74 12.03
CA LEU A 132 9.43 -15.16 13.07
C LEU A 132 8.39 -16.15 13.61
N SER A 133 8.40 -17.41 13.13
CA SER A 133 7.54 -18.50 13.61
C SER A 133 8.29 -19.46 14.51
#